data_AF-A0A2G6B4B0-F1
#
_entry.id   AF-A0A2G6B4B0-F1
#
_cell.length_a   1.000
_cell.length_b   1.000
_cell.length_c   1.000
_cell.angle_alpha   90.00
_cell.angle_beta   90.00
_cell.angle_gamma   90.00
#
_symmetry.space_group_name_H-M   'P 1'
#
loop_
_entity.id
_entity.type
_entity.pdbx_description
1 polymer ?
#
loop_
_entity_poly.entity_id
_entity_poly.type
_entity_poly.pdbx_seq_one_letter_code
_entity_poly.pdbx_strand_id
1 'polypeptide(L)' 'MKLPKISEIKFLKLMIHSFLVVFTLTLITLIGKDLLGWALGHPIEKDVRYVSTGLFMIWLLFALQKDKYKRENSDC' A
#
# COMPACT_ATOMS: atom_id res chain seq x y z
N MET A 1 16.14 -3.48 13.33
CA MET A 1 14.76 -3.70 12.82
C MET A 1 14.56 -5.21 12.72
N LYS A 2 13.68 -5.83 13.52
CA LYS A 2 13.41 -7.29 13.43
C LYS A 2 12.25 -7.51 12.46
N LEU A 3 12.52 -8.15 11.32
CA LEU A 3 11.47 -8.56 10.38
C LEU A 3 10.77 -9.81 10.92
N PRO A 4 9.42 -9.89 10.88
CA PRO A 4 8.70 -11.08 11.30
C PRO A 4 8.99 -12.26 10.36
N LYS A 5 9.03 -13.48 10.90
CA LYS A 5 9.14 -14.69 10.08
C LYS A 5 7.87 -14.87 9.26
N ILE A 6 8.00 -15.35 8.03
CA ILE A 6 6.88 -15.53 7.08
C ILE A 6 5.78 -16.44 7.67
N SER A 7 6.14 -17.41 8.51
CA SER A 7 5.22 -18.32 9.21
C SER A 7 4.30 -17.65 10.23
N GLU A 8 4.69 -16.49 10.76
CA GLU A 8 3.97 -15.72 11.78
C GLU A 8 3.05 -14.66 11.16
N ILE A 9 2.89 -14.62 9.83
CA ILE A 9 2.11 -13.58 9.15
C ILE A 9 0.76 -14.16 8.71
N LYS A 10 -0.34 -13.45 8.99
CA LYS A 10 -1.67 -13.73 8.43
C LYS A 10 -1.71 -13.32 6.94
N PHE A 11 -1.05 -14.09 6.09
CA PHE A 11 -0.80 -13.76 4.68
C PHE A 11 -2.09 -13.49 3.90
N LEU A 12 -3.14 -14.31 4.09
CA LEU A 12 -4.43 -14.11 3.41
C LEU A 12 -5.05 -12.74 3.73
N LYS A 13 -5.03 -12.34 5.01
CA LYS A 13 -5.56 -11.06 5.46
C LYS A 13 -4.72 -9.90 4.95
N LEU A 14 -3.40 -10.06 4.93
CA LEU A 14 -2.47 -9.06 4.40
C LEU A 14 -2.66 -8.88 2.89
N MET A 15 -2.85 -9.97 2.14
CA MET A 15 -3.11 -9.96 0.70
C MET A 15 -4.39 -9.21 0.33
N ILE A 16 -5.50 -9.51 0.99
CA ILE A 16 -6.78 -8.82 0.75
C ILE A 16 -6.66 -7.33 1.03
N HIS A 17 -5.99 -6.97 2.14
CA HIS A 17 -5.79 -5.56 2.49
C HIS A 17 -4.86 -4.84 1.51
N SER A 18 -3.81 -5.52 1.06
CA SER A 18 -2.88 -4.99 0.06
C SER A 18 -3.59 -4.72 -1.27
N PHE A 19 -4.47 -5.62 -1.70
CA PHE A 19 -5.29 -5.42 -2.89
C PHE A 19 -6.17 -4.17 -2.76
N LEU A 20 -6.86 -4.01 -1.63
CA LEU A 20 -7.68 -2.82 -1.37
C LEU A 20 -6.84 -1.53 -1.43
N VAL A 21 -5.67 -1.53 -0.81
CA VAL A 21 -4.77 -0.37 -0.76
C VAL A 21 -4.26 0.00 -2.15
N VAL A 22 -3.82 -0.98 -2.94
CA VAL A 22 -3.37 -0.76 -4.32
C VAL A 22 -4.52 -0.21 -5.17
N PHE A 23 -5.72 -0.78 -5.04
CA PHE A 23 -6.91 -0.32 -5.74
C PHE A 23 -7.24 1.14 -5.39
N THR A 24 -7.29 1.48 -4.10
CA THR A 24 -7.54 2.85 -3.64
C THR A 24 -6.44 3.82 -4.08
N LEU A 25 -5.16 3.45 -3.94
CA LEU A 25 -4.04 4.27 -4.41
C LEU A 25 -4.18 4.54 -5.91
N THR A 26 -4.49 3.52 -6.70
CA THR A 26 -4.67 3.67 -8.16
C THR A 26 -5.76 4.68 -8.49
N LEU A 27 -6.93 4.59 -7.85
CA LEU A 27 -8.03 5.55 -8.03
C LEU A 27 -7.61 6.98 -7.64
N ILE A 28 -6.97 7.15 -6.49
CA ILE A 28 -6.46 8.46 -6.04
C ILE A 28 -5.45 9.02 -7.04
N THR A 29 -4.58 8.18 -7.58
CA THR A 29 -3.55 8.64 -8.52
C THR A 29 -4.15 9.07 -9.85
N LEU A 30 -5.16 8.35 -10.36
CA LEU A 30 -5.91 8.73 -11.56
C LEU A 30 -6.63 10.06 -11.37
N ILE A 31 -7.43 10.17 -10.31
CA ILE A 31 -8.19 11.40 -10.01
C ILE A 31 -7.23 12.56 -9.75
N GLY A 32 -6.16 12.33 -9.00
CA GLY A 32 -5.15 13.35 -8.69
C GLY A 32 -4.42 13.85 -9.92
N LYS A 33 -4.09 12.96 -10.88
CA LYS A 33 -3.47 13.36 -12.16
C LYS A 33 -4.39 14.28 -12.95
N ASP A 34 -5.67 13.95 -13.03
CA ASP A 34 -6.65 14.73 -13.77
C ASP A 34 -6.92 16.08 -13.08
N LEU A 35 -7.05 16.08 -11.76
CA LEU A 35 -7.24 17.31 -10.97
C LEU A 35 -6.04 18.26 -11.09
N LEU A 36 -4.82 17.72 -11.00
CA LEU A 36 -3.60 18.50 -11.15
C LEU A 36 -3.42 18.99 -12.59
N GLY A 37 -3.76 18.17 -13.59
CA GLY A 37 -3.75 18.59 -14.99
C GLY A 37 -4.74 19.73 -15.25
N TRP A 38 -5.92 19.68 -14.63
CA TRP A 38 -6.89 20.76 -14.67
C TRP A 38 -6.39 22.02 -13.96
N ALA A 39 -5.83 21.87 -12.74
CA ALA A 39 -5.35 22.99 -11.94
C ALA A 39 -4.12 23.70 -12.54
N LEU A 40 -3.22 22.96 -13.18
CA LEU A 40 -2.02 23.51 -13.82
C LEU A 40 -2.28 24.02 -15.25
N GLY A 41 -3.47 23.75 -15.82
CA GLY A 41 -3.81 24.14 -17.18
C GLY A 41 -3.03 23.40 -18.27
N HIS A 42 -2.23 22.38 -17.91
CA HIS A 42 -1.51 21.54 -18.85
C HIS A 42 -1.51 20.08 -18.37
N PRO A 43 -1.50 19.08 -19.27
CA PRO A 43 -1.49 17.68 -18.87
C PRO A 43 -0.18 17.35 -18.14
N ILE A 44 -0.31 16.68 -16.99
CA ILE A 44 0.82 16.00 -16.35
C ILE A 44 1.02 14.66 -17.05
N GLU A 45 2.06 14.59 -17.88
CA GLU A 45 2.52 13.37 -18.55
C GLU A 45 3.47 12.54 -17.69
N LYS A 46 3.94 13.07 -16.55
CA LYS A 46 4.85 12.35 -15.67
C LYS A 46 4.21 11.07 -15.15
N ASP A 47 5.01 10.02 -15.13
CA ASP A 47 4.61 8.70 -14.65
C ASP A 47 4.37 8.75 -13.13
N VAL A 48 3.11 8.93 -12.74
CA VAL A 48 2.68 8.99 -11.33
C VAL A 48 2.77 7.63 -10.62
N ARG A 49 3.10 6.56 -11.35
CA ARG A 49 3.28 5.20 -10.80
C ARG A 49 4.38 5.11 -9.75
N TYR A 50 5.43 5.93 -9.85
CA TYR A 50 6.51 5.94 -8.85
C TYR A 50 5.99 6.41 -7.49
N VAL A 51 5.05 7.37 -7.48
CA VAL A 51 4.47 7.90 -6.25
C VAL A 51 3.59 6.85 -5.57
N SER A 52 2.72 6.18 -6.33
CA SER A 52 1.85 5.13 -5.79
C SER A 52 2.64 3.90 -5.32
N THR A 53 3.70 3.52 -6.04
CA THR A 53 4.58 2.40 -5.65
C THR A 53 5.34 2.71 -4.36
N GLY A 54 5.89 3.93 -4.23
CA GLY A 54 6.58 4.36 -3.01
C GLY A 54 5.65 4.38 -1.80
N LEU A 55 4.44 4.93 -1.96
CA LEU A 55 3.41 4.93 -0.90
C LEU A 55 3.02 3.50 -0.49
N PHE A 56 2.86 2.59 -1.46
CA PHE A 56 2.55 1.19 -1.17
C PHE A 56 3.68 0.49 -0.40
N MET A 57 4.95 0.69 -0.78
CA MET A 57 6.09 0.12 -0.05
C MET A 57 6.15 0.61 1.40
N ILE A 58 5.97 1.92 1.63
CA ILE A 58 5.93 2.49 2.98
C ILE A 58 4.79 1.84 3.78
N TRP A 59 3.59 1.80 3.20
CA TRP A 59 2.44 1.17 3.84
C TRP A 59 2.68 -0.31 4.16
N LEU A 60 3.28 -1.06 3.24
CA LEU A 60 3.58 -2.49 3.43
C LEU A 60 4.55 -2.72 4.59
N LEU A 61 5.58 -1.90 4.72
CA LEU A 61 6.52 -1.96 5.86
C LEU A 61 5.80 -1.73 7.20
N PHE A 62 4.90 -0.74 7.26
CA PHE A 62 4.08 -0.51 8.46
C PHE A 62 3.07 -1.62 8.72
N ALA A 63 2.45 -2.18 7.67
CA ALA A 63 1.51 -3.28 7.79
C ALA A 63 2.19 -4.52 8.36
N LEU A 64 3.41 -4.83 7.92
CA LEU A 64 4.20 -5.95 8.45
C LEU A 64 4.57 -5.79 9.92
N GLN A 65 4.66 -4.57 10.44
CA GLN A 65 4.96 -4.32 11.85
C GLN A 65 3.75 -4.43 12.78
N LYS A 66 2.53 -4.19 12.27
CA LYS A 66 1.31 -4.21 13.09
C LYS A 66 0.96 -5.60 13.60
N ASP A 67 0.64 -5.69 14.89
CA ASP A 67 0.20 -6.95 15.54
C ASP A 67 -1.07 -7.53 14.92
N LYS A 68 -1.89 -6.70 14.25
CA LYS A 68 -3.11 -7.14 13.53
C LYS A 68 -2.83 -8.16 12.42
N TYR A 69 -1.60 -8.19 11.90
CA TYR A 69 -1.15 -9.10 10.84
C TYR A 69 -0.22 -10.20 11.36
N LYS A 70 0.14 -10.16 12.65
CA LYS A 70 0.83 -11.27 13.30
C LYS A 70 -0.18 -12.37 13.61
N ARG A 71 0.22 -13.61 13.33
CA ARG A 71 -0.43 -14.82 13.79
C ARG A 71 -0.08 -14.90 15.27
N GLU A 72 -1.09 -14.76 16.13
CA GLU A 72 -0.94 -15.05 17.55
C GLU A 72 -0.57 -16.53 17.62
N ASN A 73 0.68 -16.83 17.98
CA ASN A 73 1.02 -18.17 18.40
C ASN A 73 0.25 -18.36 19.70
N SER A 74 -0.90 -19.05 19.61
CA SER A 74 -1.41 -19.81 20.73
C SER A 74 -0.38 -20.90 21.01
N ASP A 75 0.65 -20.56 21.79
CA ASP A 75 1.40 -21.57 22.52
C ASP A 75 0.37 -22.28 23.42
N CYS A 76 0.20 -23.58 23.14
CA CYS A 76 -0.56 -24.51 23.97
C CYS A 76 0.09 -24.67 25.35
#